data_AF-A0A2M7U771-F1
#
_entry.id   AF-A0A2M7U771-F1
#
_cell.length_a   1.000
_cell.length_b   1.000
_cell.length_c   1.000
_cell.angle_alpha   90.00
_cell.angle_beta   90.00
_cell.angle_gamma   90.00
#
_symmetry.space_group_name_H-M   'P 1'
#
loop_
_entity.id
_entity.type
_entity.pdbx_description
1 polymer ?
#
loop_
_entity_poly.entity_id
_entity_poly.type
_entity_poly.pdbx_seq_one_letter_code
_entity_poly.pdbx_strand_id
1 'polypeptide(L)'
;MAKTEKRHKTIMKKAIVYIFIILIITGLIFLGKKLFFAASVNGQLISRLSVIKELEKQGGKTTLDTIILKTLINQEGKKRNISVSENEVNMEISKVEKNIASQGATLDDLLQQQGMTKKDLTDEIKLQLLVTKMATSNISVTDKEIDDYLASQKDQSTLELTKDQAKEAIKQQKLQEKIQTFVADLKSKAKINYFIKY
;
A
#
# COMPACT_ATOMS: atom_id res chain seq x y z
N MET A 1 17.62 -62.47 31.65
CA MET A 1 17.50 -61.11 32.23
C MET A 1 17.66 -59.96 31.22
N ALA A 2 18.35 -60.13 30.09
CA ALA A 2 18.60 -59.06 29.11
C ALA A 2 17.38 -58.55 28.28
N LYS A 3 16.28 -59.34 28.17
CA LYS A 3 15.11 -58.98 27.34
C LYS A 3 14.22 -57.91 28.00
N THR A 4 14.14 -57.92 29.34
CA THR A 4 13.35 -56.98 30.13
C THR A 4 14.00 -55.58 30.14
N GLU A 5 15.33 -55.55 30.21
CA GLU A 5 16.12 -54.31 30.24
C GLU A 5 16.08 -53.54 28.91
N LYS A 6 16.18 -54.25 27.76
CA LYS A 6 16.00 -53.66 26.43
C LYS A 6 14.59 -53.09 26.21
N ARG A 7 13.56 -53.76 26.73
CA ARG A 7 12.16 -53.34 26.62
C ARG A 7 11.91 -52.05 27.43
N HIS A 8 12.48 -51.95 28.63
CA HIS A 8 12.42 -50.76 29.47
C HIS A 8 13.11 -49.54 28.83
N LYS A 9 14.29 -49.73 28.25
CA LYS A 9 15.06 -48.68 27.56
C LYS A 9 14.33 -48.11 26.34
N THR A 10 13.55 -48.95 25.64
CA THR A 10 12.78 -48.54 24.44
C THR A 10 11.51 -47.77 24.82
N ILE A 11 10.86 -48.14 25.93
CA ILE A 11 9.70 -47.42 26.47
C ILE A 11 10.13 -46.04 26.99
N MET A 12 11.26 -45.93 27.70
CA MET A 12 11.78 -44.63 28.16
C MET A 12 12.16 -43.69 27.01
N LYS A 13 12.76 -44.20 25.92
CA LYS A 13 13.05 -43.37 24.73
C LYS A 13 11.78 -42.82 24.08
N LYS A 14 10.71 -43.63 23.97
CA LYS A 14 9.41 -43.16 23.45
C LYS A 14 8.77 -42.12 24.37
N ALA A 15 8.83 -42.32 25.69
CA ALA A 15 8.33 -41.36 26.67
C ALA A 15 9.05 -40.01 26.57
N ILE A 16 10.37 -39.99 26.41
CA ILE A 16 11.16 -38.77 26.19
C ILE A 16 10.72 -38.05 24.90
N VAL A 17 10.48 -38.79 23.81
CA VAL A 17 9.98 -38.20 22.55
C VAL A 17 8.61 -37.57 22.72
N TYR A 18 7.67 -38.23 23.45
CA TYR A 18 6.36 -37.65 23.72
C TYR A 18 6.44 -36.40 24.60
N ILE A 19 7.30 -36.38 25.61
CA ILE A 19 7.53 -35.20 26.45
C ILE A 19 8.10 -34.04 25.60
N PHE A 20 9.03 -34.33 24.69
CA PHE A 20 9.59 -33.33 23.79
C PHE A 20 8.55 -32.77 22.81
N ILE A 21 7.68 -33.62 22.27
CA ILE A 21 6.55 -33.19 21.42
C ILE A 21 5.58 -32.31 22.21
N ILE A 22 5.26 -32.66 23.46
CA ILE A 22 4.40 -31.85 24.33
C ILE A 22 5.04 -30.50 24.64
N LEU A 23 6.36 -30.46 24.88
CA LEU A 23 7.14 -29.23 25.08
C LEU A 23 7.15 -28.34 23.83
N ILE A 24 7.29 -28.93 22.65
CA ILE A 24 7.22 -28.20 21.37
C ILE A 24 5.81 -27.65 21.14
N ILE A 25 4.77 -28.44 21.40
CA ILE A 25 3.37 -28.01 21.27
C ILE A 25 3.06 -26.89 22.27
N THR A 26 3.48 -27.00 23.53
CA THR A 26 3.29 -25.94 24.53
C THR A 26 4.10 -24.69 24.21
N GLY A 27 5.34 -24.84 23.71
CA GLY A 27 6.14 -23.74 23.17
C GLY A 27 5.43 -23.04 22.00
N LEU A 28 4.88 -23.80 21.05
CA LEU A 28 4.11 -23.28 19.92
C LEU A 28 2.82 -22.58 20.36
N ILE A 29 2.12 -23.10 21.38
CA ILE A 29 0.94 -22.44 21.97
C ILE A 29 1.34 -21.13 22.65
N PHE A 30 2.48 -21.11 23.35
CA PHE A 30 2.97 -19.91 24.04
C PHE A 30 3.42 -18.83 23.04
N LEU A 31 4.11 -19.22 21.95
CA LEU A 31 4.44 -18.33 20.84
C LEU A 31 3.18 -17.91 20.05
N GLY A 32 2.19 -18.80 19.95
CA GLY A 32 0.95 -18.60 19.22
C GLY A 32 -0.07 -17.68 19.89
N LYS A 33 0.10 -17.32 21.18
CA LYS A 33 -0.85 -16.46 21.89
C LYS A 33 -1.16 -15.15 21.15
N LYS A 34 -0.15 -14.52 20.54
CA LYS A 34 -0.31 -13.28 19.74
C LYS A 34 -1.04 -13.51 18.39
N LEU A 35 -1.05 -14.74 17.88
CA LEU A 35 -1.75 -15.09 16.65
C LEU A 35 -3.25 -15.27 16.88
N PHE A 36 -3.65 -15.75 18.06
CA PHE A 36 -5.05 -16.06 18.38
C PHE A 36 -5.75 -14.96 19.19
N PHE A 37 -5.03 -14.26 20.06
CA PHE A 37 -5.61 -13.26 20.98
C PHE A 37 -4.99 -11.89 20.76
N ALA A 38 -5.85 -10.87 20.65
CA ALA A 38 -5.44 -9.47 20.49
C ALA A 38 -5.26 -8.76 21.84
N ALA A 39 -6.09 -9.08 22.84
CA ALA A 39 -6.09 -8.44 24.15
C ALA A 39 -6.77 -9.33 25.21
N SER A 40 -6.67 -8.94 26.48
CA SER A 40 -7.52 -9.44 27.56
C SER A 40 -8.12 -8.28 28.34
N VAL A 41 -9.39 -8.38 28.71
CA VAL A 41 -10.09 -7.39 29.54
C VAL A 41 -10.73 -8.15 30.70
N ASN A 42 -10.30 -7.87 31.93
CA ASN A 42 -10.83 -8.49 33.15
C ASN A 42 -10.87 -10.04 33.10
N GLY A 43 -9.85 -10.66 32.50
CA GLY A 43 -9.76 -12.12 32.35
C GLY A 43 -10.49 -12.68 31.13
N GLN A 44 -11.28 -11.88 30.42
CA GLN A 44 -11.87 -12.26 29.13
C GLN A 44 -10.87 -12.00 28.01
N LEU A 45 -10.59 -13.02 27.19
CA LEU A 45 -9.69 -12.90 26.04
C LEU A 45 -10.45 -12.35 24.83
N ILE A 46 -9.86 -11.37 24.14
CA ILE A 46 -10.34 -10.82 22.87
C ILE A 46 -9.65 -11.56 21.74
N SER A 47 -10.43 -12.21 20.88
CA SER A 47 -9.91 -12.92 19.71
C SER A 47 -9.40 -11.95 18.65
N ARG A 48 -8.21 -12.23 18.11
CA ARG A 48 -7.65 -11.47 16.98
C ARG A 48 -8.52 -11.58 15.73
N LEU A 49 -9.18 -12.72 15.52
CA LEU A 49 -10.09 -12.91 14.39
C LEU A 49 -11.32 -12.00 14.49
N SER A 50 -11.84 -11.77 15.70
CA SER A 50 -12.95 -10.85 15.92
C SER A 50 -12.57 -9.41 15.56
N VAL A 51 -11.35 -8.99 15.91
CA VAL A 51 -10.80 -7.68 15.53
C VAL A 51 -10.67 -7.57 14.00
N ILE A 52 -10.08 -8.57 13.35
CA ILE A 52 -9.92 -8.59 11.88
C ILE A 52 -11.29 -8.49 11.19
N LYS A 53 -12.26 -9.29 11.63
CA LYS A 53 -13.61 -9.28 11.06
C LYS A 53 -14.29 -7.91 11.19
N GLU A 54 -14.07 -7.22 12.31
CA GLU A 54 -14.60 -5.86 12.50
C GLU A 54 -13.88 -4.85 11.60
N LEU A 55 -12.56 -4.96 11.43
CA LEU A 55 -11.81 -4.12 10.47
C LEU A 55 -12.23 -4.38 9.01
N GLU A 56 -12.44 -5.64 8.64
CA GLU A 56 -12.95 -6.04 7.34
C GLU A 56 -14.35 -5.45 7.08
N LYS A 57 -15.21 -5.43 8.10
CA LYS A 57 -16.52 -4.78 8.02
C LYS A 57 -16.41 -3.26 7.86
N GLN A 58 -15.47 -2.61 8.56
CA GLN A 58 -15.30 -1.16 8.53
C GLN A 58 -14.68 -0.66 7.22
N GLY A 59 -13.72 -1.40 6.65
CA GLY A 59 -12.93 -0.92 5.52
C GLY A 59 -12.39 -1.99 4.59
N GLY A 60 -12.76 -3.26 4.75
CA GLY A 60 -12.25 -4.39 3.97
C GLY A 60 -12.50 -4.23 2.47
N LYS A 61 -13.72 -3.81 2.08
CA LYS A 61 -14.05 -3.56 0.67
C LYS A 61 -13.14 -2.50 0.04
N THR A 62 -13.05 -1.32 0.66
CA THR A 62 -12.23 -0.20 0.16
C THR A 62 -10.74 -0.56 0.14
N THR A 63 -10.27 -1.29 1.16
CA THR A 63 -8.89 -1.77 1.24
C THR A 63 -8.60 -2.76 0.11
N LEU A 64 -9.48 -3.72 -0.13
CA LEU A 64 -9.33 -4.68 -1.23
C LEU A 64 -9.38 -3.98 -2.60
N ASP A 65 -10.32 -3.06 -2.82
CA ASP A 65 -10.41 -2.25 -4.05
C ASP A 65 -9.09 -1.49 -4.31
N THR A 66 -8.48 -0.94 -3.26
CA THR A 66 -7.18 -0.25 -3.34
C THR A 66 -6.06 -1.21 -3.70
N ILE A 67 -5.97 -2.37 -3.03
CA ILE A 67 -4.94 -3.39 -3.32
C ILE A 67 -5.06 -3.91 -4.75
N ILE A 68 -6.28 -4.14 -5.24
CA ILE A 68 -6.54 -4.53 -6.62
C ILE A 68 -6.00 -3.47 -7.57
N LEU A 69 -6.32 -2.19 -7.33
CA LEU A 69 -5.82 -1.09 -8.16
C LEU A 69 -4.28 -1.05 -8.19
N LYS A 70 -3.62 -1.10 -7.03
CA LYS A 70 -2.15 -1.14 -6.94
C LYS A 70 -1.58 -2.33 -7.73
N THR A 71 -2.24 -3.49 -7.66
CA THR A 71 -1.84 -4.70 -8.39
C THR A 71 -1.95 -4.50 -9.89
N LEU A 72 -3.05 -3.94 -10.38
CA LEU A 72 -3.27 -3.69 -11.82
C LEU A 72 -2.26 -2.70 -12.39
N ILE A 73 -1.97 -1.60 -11.68
CA ILE A 73 -0.96 -0.62 -12.10
C ILE A 73 0.41 -1.28 -12.23
N ASN A 74 0.82 -2.08 -11.23
CA ASN A 74 2.10 -2.79 -11.28
C ASN A 74 2.17 -3.82 -12.41
N GLN A 75 1.08 -4.54 -12.67
CA GLN A 75 1.00 -5.49 -13.78
C GLN A 75 1.13 -4.79 -15.15
N GLU A 76 0.42 -3.69 -15.34
CA GLU A 76 0.50 -2.93 -16.60
C GLU A 76 1.89 -2.31 -16.79
N GLY A 77 2.51 -1.79 -15.72
CA GLY A 77 3.88 -1.28 -15.76
C GLY A 77 4.87 -2.33 -16.24
N LYS A 78 4.79 -3.54 -15.68
CA LYS A 78 5.58 -4.70 -16.13
C LYS A 78 5.31 -5.06 -17.59
N LYS A 79 4.05 -5.12 -17.99
CA LYS A 79 3.65 -5.44 -19.38
C LYS A 79 4.19 -4.43 -20.39
N ARG A 80 4.28 -3.15 -20.02
CA ARG A 80 4.84 -2.07 -20.84
C ARG A 80 6.35 -1.90 -20.70
N ASN A 81 7.01 -2.71 -19.88
CA ASN A 81 8.43 -2.58 -19.52
C ASN A 81 8.79 -1.18 -18.99
N ILE A 82 7.86 -0.53 -18.26
CA ILE A 82 8.10 0.75 -17.62
C ILE A 82 8.57 0.50 -16.19
N SER A 83 9.70 1.09 -15.84
CA SER A 83 10.27 1.04 -14.50
C SER A 83 10.50 2.44 -13.94
N VAL A 84 10.56 2.52 -12.60
CA VAL A 84 10.91 3.73 -11.87
C VAL A 84 12.25 3.46 -11.21
N SER A 85 13.22 4.31 -11.50
CA SER A 85 14.56 4.22 -10.91
C SER A 85 14.57 4.75 -9.48
N GLU A 86 15.53 4.32 -8.67
CA GLU A 86 15.70 4.84 -7.30
C GLU A 86 15.97 6.35 -7.29
N ASN A 87 16.69 6.87 -8.28
CA ASN A 87 16.94 8.30 -8.41
C ASN A 87 15.64 9.10 -8.56
N GLU A 88 14.68 8.61 -9.36
CA GLU A 88 13.39 9.28 -9.51
C GLU A 88 12.58 9.30 -8.22
N VAL A 89 12.62 8.19 -7.47
CA VAL A 89 11.98 8.09 -6.17
C VAL A 89 12.62 9.06 -5.17
N ASN A 90 13.96 9.07 -5.08
CA ASN A 90 14.70 9.93 -4.16
C ASN A 90 14.49 11.41 -4.46
N MET A 91 14.41 11.78 -5.74
CA MET A 91 14.06 13.14 -6.14
C MET A 91 12.66 13.54 -5.65
N GLU A 92 11.68 12.64 -5.76
CA GLU A 92 10.32 12.93 -5.32
C GLU A 92 10.20 12.97 -3.80
N ILE A 93 10.87 12.06 -3.08
CA ILE A 93 10.99 12.11 -1.61
C ILE A 93 11.60 13.45 -1.18
N SER A 94 12.68 13.89 -1.84
CA SER A 94 13.34 15.17 -1.53
C SER A 94 12.40 16.37 -1.72
N LYS A 95 11.49 16.33 -2.70
CA LYS A 95 10.48 17.39 -2.88
C LYS A 95 9.45 17.36 -1.75
N VAL A 96 8.98 16.17 -1.38
CA VAL A 96 8.05 15.98 -0.27
C VAL A 96 8.67 16.50 1.03
N GLU A 97 9.93 16.13 1.32
CA GLU A 97 10.68 16.61 2.48
C GLU A 97 10.80 18.14 2.50
N LYS A 98 11.17 18.77 1.38
CA LYS A 98 11.25 20.23 1.27
C LYS A 98 9.90 20.92 1.51
N ASN A 99 8.82 20.36 0.97
CA ASN A 99 7.48 20.89 1.16
C ASN A 99 6.99 20.75 2.60
N ILE A 100 7.38 19.70 3.31
CA ILE A 100 7.05 19.49 4.72
C ILE A 100 7.90 20.42 5.60
N ALA A 101 9.19 20.55 5.30
CA ALA A 101 10.10 21.42 6.02
C ALA A 101 9.69 22.90 5.92
N SER A 102 9.18 23.35 4.75
CA SER A 102 8.65 24.71 4.60
C SER A 102 7.41 24.99 5.45
N GLN A 103 6.72 23.95 5.92
CA GLN A 103 5.58 24.01 6.83
C GLN A 103 5.99 23.83 8.31
N GLY A 104 7.28 23.70 8.61
CA GLY A 104 7.80 23.61 9.97
C GLY A 104 7.71 22.21 10.60
N ALA A 105 7.52 21.16 9.80
CA ALA A 105 7.49 19.77 10.27
C ALA A 105 8.64 18.96 9.66
N THR A 106 8.84 17.73 10.15
CA THR A 106 9.74 16.76 9.52
C THR A 106 8.95 15.63 8.88
N LEU A 107 9.53 15.01 7.84
CA LEU A 107 8.90 13.85 7.20
C LEU A 107 8.70 12.69 8.19
N ASP A 108 9.68 12.45 9.06
CA ASP A 108 9.66 11.34 10.01
C ASP A 108 8.52 11.48 11.03
N ASP A 109 8.27 12.70 11.52
CA ASP A 109 7.15 12.99 12.43
C ASP A 109 5.80 12.71 11.76
N LEU A 110 5.62 13.16 10.51
CA LEU A 110 4.37 12.95 9.77
C LEU A 110 4.12 11.48 9.46
N LEU A 111 5.18 10.74 9.08
CA LEU A 111 5.07 9.30 8.86
C LEU A 111 4.67 8.57 10.15
N GLN A 112 5.29 8.93 11.29
CA GLN A 112 4.95 8.34 12.58
C GLN A 112 3.50 8.63 12.98
N GLN A 113 3.01 9.86 12.79
CA GLN A 113 1.62 10.24 13.06
C GLN A 113 0.62 9.46 12.22
N GLN A 114 0.97 9.15 10.96
CA GLN A 114 0.15 8.35 10.05
C GLN A 114 0.32 6.84 10.23
N GLY A 115 1.20 6.40 11.13
CA GLY A 115 1.54 4.99 11.31
C GLY A 115 2.21 4.37 10.08
N MET A 116 2.87 5.19 9.26
CA MET A 116 3.57 4.81 8.04
C MET A 116 5.08 4.69 8.25
N THR A 117 5.71 3.82 7.47
CA THR A 117 7.16 3.74 7.38
C THR A 117 7.69 4.49 6.15
N LYS A 118 8.99 4.80 6.11
CA LYS A 118 9.66 5.33 4.90
C LYS A 118 9.48 4.40 3.70
N LYS A 119 9.39 3.10 3.93
CA LYS A 119 9.14 2.11 2.88
C LYS A 119 7.74 2.26 2.30
N ASP A 120 6.73 2.50 3.14
CA ASP A 120 5.35 2.69 2.65
C ASP A 120 5.25 3.94 1.77
N LEU A 121 5.89 5.04 2.18
CA LEU A 121 6.00 6.25 1.36
C LEU A 121 6.73 5.97 0.04
N THR A 122 7.84 5.25 0.10
CA THR A 122 8.64 4.87 -1.08
C THR A 122 7.80 4.07 -2.08
N ASP A 123 7.03 3.10 -1.60
CA ASP A 123 6.17 2.27 -2.45
C ASP A 123 5.02 3.08 -3.05
N GLU A 124 4.46 4.05 -2.32
CA GLU A 124 3.42 4.95 -2.83
C GLU A 124 3.96 5.89 -3.92
N ILE A 125 5.13 6.49 -3.69
CA ILE A 125 5.81 7.33 -4.68
C ILE A 125 6.15 6.53 -5.94
N LYS A 126 6.67 5.30 -5.78
CA LYS A 126 6.94 4.41 -6.93
C LYS A 126 5.67 4.15 -7.75
N LEU A 127 4.56 3.87 -7.08
CA LEU A 127 3.28 3.63 -7.74
C LEU A 127 2.78 4.88 -8.49
N GLN A 128 2.87 6.05 -7.86
CA GLN A 128 2.50 7.33 -8.46
C GLN A 128 3.35 7.67 -9.68
N LEU A 129 4.67 7.48 -9.60
CA LEU A 129 5.57 7.69 -10.72
C LEU A 129 5.29 6.70 -11.85
N LEU A 130 5.01 5.44 -11.52
CA LEU A 130 4.68 4.41 -12.51
C LEU A 130 3.40 4.74 -13.26
N VAL A 131 2.32 5.10 -12.56
CA VAL A 131 1.05 5.47 -13.19
C VAL A 131 1.18 6.74 -14.04
N THR A 132 1.95 7.73 -13.55
CA THR A 132 2.22 8.97 -14.27
C THR A 132 2.93 8.68 -15.58
N LYS A 133 4.05 7.93 -15.55
CA LYS A 133 4.78 7.54 -16.76
C LYS A 133 3.91 6.83 -17.78
N MET A 134 3.03 5.94 -17.33
CA MET A 134 2.10 5.21 -18.20
C MET A 134 1.00 6.09 -18.80
N ALA A 135 0.55 7.11 -18.08
CA ALA A 135 -0.51 8.02 -18.50
C ALA A 135 0.00 9.19 -19.36
N THR A 136 1.28 9.57 -19.22
CA THR A 136 1.87 10.75 -19.87
C THR A 136 2.14 10.61 -21.36
N SER A 137 2.06 9.42 -21.96
CA SER A 137 2.54 9.18 -23.33
C SER A 137 1.81 9.96 -24.44
N ASN A 138 0.68 10.64 -24.15
CA ASN A 138 -0.17 11.30 -25.14
C ASN A 138 -0.78 12.65 -24.68
N ILE A 139 -0.09 13.42 -23.82
CA ILE A 139 -0.59 14.72 -23.36
C ILE A 139 -0.03 15.84 -24.23
N SER A 140 -0.89 16.46 -25.03
CA SER A 140 -0.61 17.69 -25.79
C SER A 140 -1.51 18.82 -25.30
N VAL A 141 -0.97 20.04 -25.23
CA VAL A 141 -1.70 21.27 -24.91
C VAL A 141 -1.63 22.19 -26.12
N THR A 142 -2.80 22.62 -26.59
CA THR A 142 -2.93 23.50 -27.76
C THR A 142 -3.00 24.97 -27.34
N ASP A 143 -2.62 25.88 -28.24
CA ASP A 143 -2.67 27.32 -27.97
C ASP A 143 -4.09 27.80 -27.65
N LYS A 144 -5.10 27.23 -28.31
CA LYS A 144 -6.51 27.51 -28.03
C LYS A 144 -6.88 27.20 -26.58
N GLU A 145 -6.41 26.07 -26.03
CA GLU A 145 -6.69 25.71 -24.64
C GLU A 145 -6.00 26.65 -23.65
N ILE A 146 -4.82 27.17 -24.00
CA ILE A 146 -4.12 28.18 -23.19
C ILE A 146 -4.91 29.48 -23.18
N ASP A 147 -5.36 29.95 -24.35
CA ASP A 147 -6.12 31.19 -24.47
C ASP A 147 -7.49 31.07 -23.78
N ASP A 148 -8.20 29.95 -23.95
CA ASP A 148 -9.49 29.68 -23.28
C ASP A 148 -9.33 29.60 -21.74
N TYR A 149 -8.24 28.99 -21.24
CA TYR A 149 -7.93 28.93 -19.80
C TYR A 149 -7.56 30.30 -19.23
N LEU A 150 -6.75 31.09 -19.93
CA LEU A 150 -6.42 32.45 -19.50
C LEU A 150 -7.65 33.34 -19.46
N ALA A 151 -8.58 33.18 -20.40
CA ALA A 151 -9.85 33.90 -20.41
C ALA A 151 -10.73 33.54 -19.20
N SER A 152 -10.88 32.25 -18.88
CA SER A 152 -11.72 31.82 -17.76
C SER A 152 -11.16 32.22 -16.38
N GLN A 153 -9.83 32.32 -16.26
CA GLN A 153 -9.18 32.71 -15.01
C GLN A 153 -9.17 34.23 -14.77
N LYS A 154 -9.26 35.05 -15.83
CA LYS A 154 -9.36 36.52 -15.72
C LYS A 154 -10.60 36.98 -14.97
N ASP A 155 -11.69 36.22 -15.05
CA ASP A 155 -12.93 36.50 -14.31
C ASP A 155 -12.83 36.09 -12.82
N GLN A 156 -11.84 35.26 -12.44
CA GLN A 156 -11.69 34.69 -11.10
C GLN A 156 -10.48 35.22 -10.32
N SER A 157 -9.51 35.88 -10.97
CA SER A 157 -8.25 36.26 -10.33
C SER A 157 -7.76 37.65 -10.70
N THR A 158 -7.22 38.37 -9.72
CA THR A 158 -6.56 39.68 -9.91
C THR A 158 -5.11 39.56 -10.40
N LEU A 159 -4.57 38.34 -10.47
CA LEU A 159 -3.21 38.03 -10.91
C LEU A 159 -3.23 37.50 -12.34
N GLU A 160 -2.51 38.16 -13.24
CA GLU A 160 -2.35 37.67 -14.61
C GLU A 160 -1.41 36.45 -14.64
N LEU A 161 -1.99 35.28 -14.91
CA LEU A 161 -1.22 34.06 -15.19
C LEU A 161 -0.47 34.22 -16.52
N THR A 162 0.80 33.82 -16.53
CA THR A 162 1.58 33.74 -17.77
C THR A 162 1.12 32.57 -18.64
N LYS A 163 1.41 32.60 -19.95
CA LYS A 163 1.12 31.49 -20.86
C LYS A 163 1.77 30.17 -20.42
N ASP A 164 2.98 30.23 -19.86
CA ASP A 164 3.69 29.04 -19.38
C ASP A 164 3.02 28.45 -18.12
N GLN A 165 2.58 29.29 -17.19
CA GLN A 165 1.83 28.84 -16.01
C GLN A 165 0.47 28.23 -16.39
N ALA A 166 -0.24 28.86 -17.34
CA ALA A 166 -1.48 28.31 -17.89
C ALA A 166 -1.24 26.96 -18.56
N LYS A 167 -0.20 26.85 -19.39
CA LYS A 167 0.16 25.59 -20.06
C LYS A 167 0.46 24.47 -19.08
N GLU A 168 1.24 24.75 -18.03
CA GLU A 168 1.54 23.75 -17.00
C GLU A 168 0.29 23.36 -16.21
N ALA A 169 -0.57 24.32 -15.85
CA ALA A 169 -1.84 24.03 -15.17
C ALA A 169 -2.76 23.12 -16.02
N ILE A 170 -2.93 23.43 -17.31
CA ILE A 170 -3.72 22.60 -18.23
C ILE A 170 -3.10 21.20 -18.38
N LYS A 171 -1.77 21.14 -18.50
CA LYS A 171 -1.05 19.86 -18.60
C LYS A 171 -1.28 18.99 -17.35
N GLN A 172 -1.23 19.59 -16.16
CA GLN A 172 -1.53 18.90 -14.91
C GLN A 172 -2.99 18.44 -14.86
N GLN A 173 -3.94 19.29 -15.26
CA GLN A 173 -5.36 18.92 -15.33
C GLN A 173 -5.58 17.72 -16.26
N LYS A 174 -5.05 17.77 -17.49
CA LYS A 174 -5.12 16.68 -18.46
C LYS A 174 -4.45 15.41 -17.95
N LEU A 175 -3.34 15.54 -17.24
CA LEU A 175 -2.66 14.40 -16.63
C LEU A 175 -3.56 13.70 -15.60
N GLN A 176 -4.20 14.47 -14.71
CA GLN A 176 -5.12 13.91 -13.72
C GLN A 176 -6.29 13.18 -14.39
N GLU A 177 -6.89 13.78 -15.42
CA GLU A 177 -7.99 13.15 -16.18
C GLU A 177 -7.54 11.87 -16.90
N LYS A 178 -6.33 11.88 -17.50
CA LYS A 178 -5.75 10.71 -18.15
C LYS A 178 -5.45 9.60 -17.16
N ILE A 179 -4.92 9.92 -15.97
CA ILE A 179 -4.69 8.93 -14.92
C ILE A 179 -6.01 8.29 -14.48
N GLN A 180 -7.05 9.09 -14.25
CA GLN A 180 -8.37 8.57 -13.85
C GLN A 180 -8.94 7.63 -14.92
N THR A 181 -8.91 8.06 -16.18
CA THR A 181 -9.41 7.25 -17.30
C THR A 181 -8.59 5.97 -17.48
N PHE A 182 -7.26 6.07 -17.38
CA PHE A 182 -6.35 4.93 -17.47
C PHE A 182 -6.62 3.91 -16.36
N VAL A 183 -6.75 4.37 -15.12
CA VAL A 183 -7.08 3.51 -13.97
C VAL A 183 -8.44 2.82 -14.15
N ALA A 184 -9.45 3.55 -14.62
CA ALA A 184 -10.77 2.99 -14.90
C ALA A 184 -10.72 1.93 -16.01
N ASP A 185 -9.96 2.18 -17.07
CA ASP A 185 -9.73 1.25 -18.19
C ASP A 185 -8.99 -0.02 -17.74
N LEU A 186 -7.97 0.10 -16.88
CA LEU A 186 -7.31 -1.05 -16.29
C LEU A 186 -8.29 -1.91 -15.49
N LYS A 187 -9.15 -1.28 -14.67
CA LYS A 187 -10.12 -2.01 -13.85
C LYS A 187 -11.19 -2.69 -14.72
N SER A 188 -11.67 -2.05 -15.77
CA SER A 188 -12.71 -2.61 -16.65
C SER A 188 -12.22 -3.78 -17.50
N LYS A 189 -10.95 -3.76 -17.91
CA LYS A 189 -10.32 -4.84 -18.71
C LYS A 189 -9.81 -5.99 -17.85
N ALA A 190 -9.70 -5.81 -16.54
CA ALA A 190 -9.17 -6.83 -15.65
C ALA A 190 -10.20 -7.93 -15.35
N LYS A 191 -9.75 -9.18 -15.40
CA LYS A 191 -10.51 -10.31 -14.86
C LYS A 191 -10.25 -10.43 -13.36
N ILE A 192 -11.19 -9.96 -12.54
CA ILE A 192 -11.07 -9.98 -11.08
C ILE A 192 -11.99 -11.06 -10.50
N ASN A 193 -11.40 -12.05 -9.82
CA ASN A 193 -12.14 -13.07 -9.08
C ASN A 193 -12.11 -12.75 -7.58
N TYR A 194 -13.29 -12.61 -6.98
CA TYR A 194 -13.43 -12.33 -5.55
C TYR A 194 -13.68 -13.63 -4.79
N PHE A 195 -12.80 -13.96 -3.85
CA PHE A 195 -12.95 -15.14 -2.98
C PHE A 195 -13.60 -14.81 -1.63
N ILE A 196 -13.59 -13.53 -1.26
CA ILE A 196 -14.18 -13.01 -0.03
C ILE A 196 -15.08 -11.84 -0.42
N LYS A 197 -16.27 -11.78 0.17
CA LYS A 197 -17.16 -10.62 0.10
C LYS A 197 -17.14 -9.93 1.45
N TYR A 198 -16.79 -8.64 1.44
CA TYR A 198 -16.85 -7.76 2.60
C TYR A 198 -18.19 -7.06 2.65
#